data_AF-A0A9Q0G620-F1
#
_entry.id   AF-A0A9Q0G620-F1
#
_cell.length_a   1.000
_cell.length_b   1.000
_cell.length_c   1.000
_cell.angle_alpha   90.00
_cell.angle_beta   90.00
_cell.angle_gamma   90.00
#
_symmetry.space_group_name_H-M   'P 1'
#
loop_
_entity.id
_entity.type
_entity.pdbx_description
1 polymer ?
#
loop_
_entity_poly.entity_id
_entity_poly.type
_entity_poly.pdbx_seq_one_letter_code
_entity_poly.pdbx_strand_id
1 'polypeptide(L)'
;LKNPRPQERSLTKNIRMKAVQSNLFVAFFLLACFASLTSASDPSPLQDFCVAINDPSSAVFVNGKFCKDPKLATAEDFFFSGLNIPKNTSNPSGSTVTAVNVDRILGLNTLGISLAQIDFAPYGINPPHLHPRATEILVVLEGSLYVGFVTSNPENRLISKVLNPGDAFVFPVGLIHFQFNVGGKSAGALAALSSQNPGAAIIANAVFGSEPSINADVLAKAFQVDKNVINYLQKQFWWDNNN
;
A
#
# COMPACT_ATOMS: atom_id res chain seq x y z
N LEU A 1 23.54 66.10 19.17
CA LEU A 1 22.68 64.90 19.00
C LEU A 1 21.82 64.74 20.26
N LYS A 2 20.54 65.11 20.21
CA LYS A 2 19.64 65.09 21.37
C LYS A 2 19.30 63.64 21.71
N ASN A 3 19.58 63.21 22.94
CA ASN A 3 19.16 61.90 23.43
C ASN A 3 17.61 61.86 23.48
N PRO A 4 16.95 60.86 22.88
CA PRO A 4 15.48 60.82 22.82
C PRO A 4 14.89 60.76 24.23
N ARG A 5 13.79 61.48 24.45
CA ARG A 5 13.15 61.61 25.76
C ARG A 5 12.65 60.22 26.23
N PRO A 6 12.58 59.94 27.55
CA PRO A 6 12.16 58.63 28.08
C PRO A 6 10.82 58.12 27.50
N GLN A 7 9.90 59.04 27.21
CA GLN A 7 8.60 58.76 26.57
C GLN A 7 8.74 58.25 25.13
N GLU A 8 9.67 58.81 24.34
CA GLU A 8 9.98 58.36 22.96
C GLU A 8 10.64 56.97 22.95
N ARG A 9 11.47 56.65 23.96
CA ARG A 9 12.05 55.31 24.12
C ARG A 9 11.02 54.25 24.51
N SER A 10 10.03 54.61 25.32
CA SER A 10 8.90 53.71 25.67
C SER A 10 8.00 53.43 24.47
N LEU A 11 7.67 54.48 23.70
CA LEU A 11 6.83 54.36 22.51
C LEU A 11 7.50 53.50 21.42
N THR A 12 8.79 53.72 21.16
CA THR A 12 9.55 52.93 20.17
C THR A 12 9.72 51.47 20.59
N LYS A 13 9.87 51.16 21.89
CA LYS A 13 9.83 49.78 22.40
C LYS A 13 8.46 49.13 22.18
N ASN A 14 7.37 49.84 22.47
CA ASN A 14 6.01 49.32 22.26
C ASN A 14 5.68 49.08 20.78
N ILE A 15 6.14 49.96 19.88
CA ILE A 15 5.98 49.78 18.43
C ILE A 15 6.79 48.57 17.94
N ARG A 16 8.04 48.41 18.38
CA ARG A 16 8.87 47.24 18.06
C ARG A 16 8.26 45.93 18.58
N MET A 17 7.73 45.93 19.80
CA MET A 17 7.10 44.75 20.40
C MET A 17 5.82 44.33 19.66
N LYS A 18 4.98 45.30 19.26
CA LYS A 18 3.80 45.05 18.41
C LYS A 18 4.17 44.54 17.02
N ALA A 19 5.23 45.07 16.40
CA ALA A 19 5.72 44.60 15.12
C ALA A 19 6.26 43.15 15.19
N VAL A 20 7.00 42.81 16.26
CA VAL A 20 7.48 41.44 16.51
C VAL A 20 6.30 40.49 16.73
N GLN A 21 5.30 40.87 17.54
CA GLN A 21 4.08 40.08 17.71
C GLN A 21 3.33 39.87 16.39
N SER A 22 3.14 40.92 15.58
CA SER A 22 2.49 40.83 14.27
C SER A 22 3.24 39.90 13.32
N ASN A 23 4.57 39.97 13.28
CA ASN A 23 5.39 39.10 12.44
C ASN A 23 5.33 37.64 12.90
N LEU A 24 5.26 37.38 14.21
CA LEU A 24 5.04 36.05 14.76
C LEU A 24 3.65 35.51 14.41
N PHE A 25 2.60 36.32 14.48
CA PHE A 25 1.24 35.93 14.06
C PHE A 25 1.19 35.60 12.57
N VAL A 26 1.81 36.41 11.72
CA VAL A 26 1.88 36.13 10.27
C VAL A 26 2.67 34.86 10.00
N ALA A 27 3.80 34.63 10.69
CA ALA A 27 4.58 33.40 10.55
C ALA A 27 3.80 32.16 11.01
N PHE A 28 3.06 32.24 12.11
CA PHE A 28 2.20 31.16 12.59
C PHE A 28 1.03 30.88 11.63
N PHE A 29 0.45 31.93 11.08
CA PHE A 29 -0.63 31.81 10.09
C PHE A 29 -0.12 31.18 8.79
N LEU A 30 1.06 31.59 8.30
CA LEU A 30 1.71 30.96 7.14
C LEU A 30 2.05 29.49 7.42
N LEU A 31 2.64 29.17 8.59
CA LEU A 31 2.96 27.80 8.97
C LEU A 31 1.70 26.92 9.10
N ALA A 32 0.60 27.47 9.62
CA ALA A 32 -0.70 26.79 9.68
C ALA A 32 -1.32 26.59 8.28
N CYS A 33 -1.13 27.53 7.35
CA CYS A 33 -1.52 27.36 5.94
C CYS A 33 -0.69 26.30 5.20
N PHE A 34 0.56 26.05 5.62
CA PHE A 34 1.38 24.95 5.09
C PHE A 34 1.14 23.61 5.81
N ALA A 35 0.43 23.60 6.95
CA ALA A 35 0.09 22.39 7.70
C ALA A 35 -1.07 21.59 7.06
N SER A 36 -1.64 22.07 5.95
CA SER A 36 -2.73 21.39 5.26
C SER A 36 -2.26 20.14 4.50
N LEU A 37 -2.63 18.98 5.05
CA LEU A 37 -3.09 17.78 4.33
C LEU A 37 -2.02 16.89 3.69
N THR A 38 -1.10 16.33 4.48
CA THR A 38 -0.49 15.05 4.08
C THR A 38 -1.55 13.95 4.21
N SER A 39 -2.14 13.54 3.09
CA SER A 39 -2.99 12.34 3.05
C SER A 39 -2.08 11.10 3.04
N ALA A 40 -2.26 10.21 4.03
CA ALA A 40 -1.58 8.92 4.07
C ALA A 40 -2.29 7.83 3.24
N SER A 41 -3.41 8.17 2.60
CA SER A 41 -4.21 7.33 1.72
C SER A 41 -4.38 7.98 0.35
N ASP A 42 -4.95 7.23 -0.60
CA ASP A 42 -5.33 7.76 -1.92
C ASP A 42 -6.11 9.08 -1.77
N PRO A 43 -5.78 10.12 -2.55
CA PRO A 43 -6.51 11.39 -2.52
C PRO A 43 -7.97 11.21 -2.88
N SER A 44 -8.87 11.96 -2.23
CA SER A 44 -10.28 11.97 -2.61
C SER A 44 -10.46 12.48 -4.05
N PRO A 45 -11.41 11.91 -4.82
CA PRO A 45 -11.69 12.36 -6.17
C PRO A 45 -12.27 13.79 -6.15
N LEU A 46 -11.97 14.57 -7.19
CA LEU A 46 -12.45 15.95 -7.37
C LEU A 46 -13.60 16.05 -8.39
N GLN A 47 -14.02 14.91 -8.94
CA GLN A 47 -15.08 14.73 -9.93
C GLN A 47 -15.61 13.30 -9.84
N ASP A 48 -16.74 12.99 -10.47
CA ASP A 48 -17.39 11.68 -10.38
C ASP A 48 -16.48 10.51 -10.79
N PHE A 49 -15.68 10.68 -11.85
CA PHE A 49 -14.72 9.68 -12.32
C PHE A 49 -13.57 10.31 -13.10
N CYS A 50 -12.46 9.57 -13.18
CA CYS A 50 -11.24 10.02 -13.88
C CYS A 50 -10.53 8.83 -14.53
N VAL A 51 -11.12 8.25 -15.58
CA VAL A 51 -10.61 7.02 -16.22
C VAL A 51 -9.16 7.22 -16.67
N ALA A 52 -8.27 6.37 -16.16
CA ALA A 52 -6.84 6.42 -16.47
C ALA A 52 -6.52 6.24 -17.96
N ILE A 53 -5.41 6.81 -18.41
CA ILE A 53 -4.75 6.46 -19.68
C ILE A 53 -3.47 5.68 -19.40
N ASN A 54 -3.15 4.71 -20.28
CA ASN A 54 -2.01 3.81 -20.09
C ASN A 54 -0.66 4.50 -20.30
N ASP A 55 -0.56 5.40 -21.29
CA ASP A 55 0.69 6.13 -21.58
C ASP A 55 0.38 7.56 -22.05
N PRO A 56 0.68 8.59 -21.24
CA PRO A 56 0.65 9.96 -21.73
C PRO A 56 1.81 10.17 -22.71
N SER A 57 1.51 10.70 -23.90
CA SER A 57 2.53 11.06 -24.90
C SER A 57 3.52 12.15 -24.42
N SER A 58 3.27 12.76 -23.27
CA SER A 58 3.97 13.94 -22.75
C SER A 58 5.19 13.63 -21.86
N ALA A 59 5.50 12.36 -21.55
CA ALA A 59 6.59 11.96 -20.63
C ALA A 59 6.54 12.62 -19.24
N VAL A 60 5.38 13.15 -18.84
CA VAL A 60 5.16 13.72 -17.50
C VAL A 60 4.68 12.60 -16.57
N PHE A 61 5.17 12.60 -15.34
CA PHE A 61 4.71 11.70 -14.28
C PHE A 61 3.90 12.51 -13.25
N VAL A 62 2.75 11.98 -12.84
CA VAL A 62 1.89 12.55 -11.80
C VAL A 62 1.67 11.51 -10.69
N ASN A 63 1.21 11.95 -9.52
CA ASN A 63 0.73 11.02 -8.51
C ASN A 63 -0.60 10.40 -8.98
N GLY A 64 -0.60 9.09 -9.24
CA GLY A 64 -1.73 8.39 -9.87
C GLY A 64 -1.57 8.29 -11.39
N LYS A 65 -2.64 8.53 -12.14
CA LYS A 65 -2.64 8.50 -13.61
C LYS A 65 -3.39 9.69 -14.21
N PHE A 66 -2.98 10.10 -15.41
CA PHE A 66 -3.75 11.06 -16.21
C PHE A 66 -5.10 10.48 -16.60
N CYS A 67 -6.06 11.36 -16.83
CA CYS A 67 -7.42 10.97 -17.17
C CYS A 67 -7.73 11.27 -18.64
N LYS A 68 -8.49 10.38 -19.28
CA LYS A 68 -9.04 10.64 -20.62
C LYS A 68 -10.24 11.60 -20.54
N ASP A 69 -10.66 12.12 -21.70
CA ASP A 69 -11.86 12.95 -21.80
C ASP A 69 -13.07 12.18 -21.24
N PRO A 70 -13.78 12.72 -20.22
CA PRO A 70 -14.91 12.03 -19.60
C PRO A 70 -16.06 11.75 -20.57
N LYS A 71 -16.17 12.49 -21.69
CA LYS A 71 -17.17 12.22 -22.74
C LYS A 71 -16.90 10.94 -23.52
N LEU A 72 -15.68 10.41 -23.45
CA LEU A 72 -15.26 9.17 -24.11
C LEU A 72 -15.30 7.95 -23.17
N ALA A 73 -15.79 8.13 -21.94
CA ALA A 73 -15.94 7.03 -20.99
C ALA A 73 -17.09 6.10 -21.40
N THR A 74 -16.87 4.79 -21.25
CA THR A 74 -17.84 3.73 -21.54
C THR A 74 -17.86 2.72 -20.39
N ALA A 75 -18.83 1.81 -20.39
CA ALA A 75 -18.92 0.77 -19.36
C ALA A 75 -17.65 -0.11 -19.28
N GLU A 76 -16.96 -0.32 -20.40
CA GLU A 76 -15.75 -1.15 -20.48
C GLU A 76 -14.59 -0.56 -19.67
N ASP A 77 -14.57 0.75 -19.42
CA ASP A 77 -13.53 1.38 -18.59
C ASP A 77 -13.64 1.02 -17.10
N PHE A 78 -14.81 0.55 -16.67
CA PHE A 78 -15.17 0.26 -15.28
C PHE A 78 -15.42 -1.23 -15.04
N PHE A 79 -15.09 -2.07 -16.00
CA PHE A 79 -15.47 -3.47 -16.02
C PHE A 79 -14.26 -4.40 -16.03
N PHE A 80 -14.36 -5.50 -15.30
CA PHE A 80 -13.43 -6.63 -15.38
C PHE A 80 -14.22 -7.93 -15.24
N SER A 81 -13.89 -8.92 -16.06
CA SER A 81 -14.56 -10.22 -16.08
C SER A 81 -13.59 -11.37 -15.81
N GLY A 82 -14.14 -12.53 -15.44
CA GLY A 82 -13.36 -13.76 -15.31
C GLY A 82 -12.86 -14.08 -13.90
N LEU A 83 -13.27 -13.33 -12.87
CA LEU A 83 -13.02 -13.69 -11.47
C LEU A 83 -13.79 -14.95 -11.01
N ASN A 84 -14.81 -15.36 -11.76
CA ASN A 84 -15.49 -16.62 -11.50
C ASN A 84 -14.70 -17.85 -11.99
N ILE A 85 -13.56 -17.66 -12.66
CA ILE A 85 -12.76 -18.73 -13.26
C ILE A 85 -11.47 -18.89 -12.45
N PRO A 86 -11.31 -19.99 -11.70
CA PRO A 86 -10.09 -20.24 -10.95
C PRO A 86 -8.84 -20.22 -11.84
N LYS A 87 -7.77 -19.57 -11.37
CA LYS A 87 -6.49 -19.54 -12.08
C LYS A 87 -5.64 -20.76 -11.77
N ASN A 88 -4.65 -20.99 -12.64
CA ASN A 88 -3.69 -22.08 -12.46
C ASN A 88 -2.83 -21.82 -11.21
N THR A 89 -2.85 -22.77 -10.27
CA THR A 89 -2.07 -22.75 -9.03
C THR A 89 -0.89 -23.73 -9.06
N SER A 90 -0.54 -24.26 -10.23
CA SER A 90 0.62 -25.15 -10.45
C SER A 90 1.94 -24.37 -10.44
N ASN A 91 2.27 -23.80 -9.29
CA ASN A 91 3.49 -23.05 -9.04
C ASN A 91 4.04 -23.35 -7.63
N PRO A 92 5.28 -22.95 -7.29
CA PRO A 92 5.89 -23.29 -6.01
C PRO A 92 5.12 -22.81 -4.78
N SER A 93 4.40 -21.69 -4.87
CA SER A 93 3.56 -21.19 -3.78
C SER A 93 2.21 -21.92 -3.69
N GLY A 94 1.78 -22.62 -4.74
CA GLY A 94 0.48 -23.25 -4.79
C GLY A 94 -0.68 -22.26 -4.78
N SER A 95 -0.46 -21.01 -5.16
CA SER A 95 -1.50 -19.97 -5.21
C SER A 95 -1.28 -18.99 -6.34
N THR A 96 -2.35 -18.33 -6.77
CA THR A 96 -2.29 -17.26 -7.77
C THR A 96 -3.22 -16.14 -7.34
N VAL A 97 -2.69 -14.92 -7.31
CA VAL A 97 -3.42 -13.69 -7.06
C VAL A 97 -3.75 -13.05 -8.42
N THR A 98 -5.03 -12.81 -8.69
CA THR A 98 -5.49 -11.99 -9.81
C THR A 98 -5.80 -10.61 -9.28
N ALA A 99 -4.90 -9.65 -9.48
CA ALA A 99 -5.13 -8.27 -9.06
C ALA A 99 -6.13 -7.57 -9.99
N VAL A 100 -7.05 -6.80 -9.42
CA VAL A 100 -8.01 -5.95 -10.13
C VAL A 100 -7.86 -4.53 -9.59
N ASN A 101 -6.72 -3.94 -9.92
CA ASN A 101 -6.31 -2.59 -9.54
C ASN A 101 -6.46 -1.62 -10.71
N VAL A 102 -5.99 -0.38 -10.54
CA VAL A 102 -6.10 0.67 -11.58
C VAL A 102 -5.45 0.30 -12.92
N ASP A 103 -4.52 -0.65 -12.96
CA ASP A 103 -3.89 -1.10 -14.20
C ASP A 103 -4.75 -2.13 -14.96
N ARG A 104 -5.78 -2.70 -14.31
CA ARG A 104 -6.74 -3.65 -14.92
C ARG A 104 -8.11 -3.02 -15.15
N ILE A 105 -8.57 -2.15 -14.25
CA ILE A 105 -9.76 -1.33 -14.43
C ILE A 105 -9.34 0.14 -14.37
N LEU A 106 -9.21 0.78 -15.53
CA LEU A 106 -8.73 2.16 -15.64
C LEU A 106 -9.67 3.16 -14.94
N GLY A 107 -10.96 2.83 -14.83
CA GLY A 107 -11.96 3.59 -14.10
C GLY A 107 -11.76 3.65 -12.58
N LEU A 108 -10.90 2.80 -11.99
CA LEU A 108 -10.56 2.87 -10.55
C LEU A 108 -9.69 4.07 -10.18
N ASN A 109 -9.12 4.76 -11.17
CA ASN A 109 -8.26 5.91 -10.92
C ASN A 109 -9.03 7.01 -10.16
N THR A 110 -8.42 7.53 -9.11
CA THR A 110 -8.94 8.49 -8.12
C THR A 110 -9.99 7.94 -7.13
N LEU A 111 -10.40 6.68 -7.23
CA LEU A 111 -11.51 6.13 -6.42
C LEU A 111 -11.07 5.45 -5.12
N GLY A 112 -9.77 5.26 -4.90
CA GLY A 112 -9.23 4.81 -3.61
C GLY A 112 -9.55 3.36 -3.22
N ILE A 113 -9.92 2.51 -4.18
CA ILE A 113 -10.21 1.10 -3.94
C ILE A 113 -9.67 0.20 -5.05
N SER A 114 -9.42 -1.07 -4.71
CA SER A 114 -9.14 -2.14 -5.66
C SER A 114 -9.66 -3.48 -5.14
N LEU A 115 -9.62 -4.51 -5.99
CA LEU A 115 -10.00 -5.87 -5.64
C LEU A 115 -8.87 -6.84 -6.01
N ALA A 116 -8.86 -8.01 -5.40
CA ALA A 116 -8.04 -9.14 -5.83
C ALA A 116 -8.79 -10.44 -5.56
N GLN A 117 -8.64 -11.42 -6.44
CA GLN A 117 -9.02 -12.80 -6.16
C GLN A 117 -7.77 -13.61 -5.91
N ILE A 118 -7.84 -14.52 -4.94
CA ILE A 118 -6.76 -15.47 -4.69
C ILE A 118 -7.31 -16.87 -4.79
N ASP A 119 -6.70 -17.67 -5.67
CA ASP A 119 -6.95 -19.10 -5.80
C ASP A 119 -5.80 -19.88 -5.17
N PHE A 120 -6.12 -20.94 -4.44
CA PHE A 120 -5.15 -21.79 -3.73
C PHE A 120 -5.33 -23.26 -4.13
N ALA A 121 -4.23 -23.92 -4.47
CA ALA A 121 -4.14 -25.38 -4.44
C ALA A 121 -4.28 -25.90 -3.00
N PRO A 122 -4.55 -27.21 -2.79
CA PRO A 122 -4.41 -27.84 -1.48
C PRO A 122 -3.05 -27.50 -0.87
N TYR A 123 -3.02 -27.01 0.36
CA TYR A 123 -1.80 -26.59 1.06
C TYR A 123 -0.99 -25.47 0.37
N GLY A 124 -1.62 -24.74 -0.55
CA GLY A 124 -1.05 -23.54 -1.14
C GLY A 124 -0.98 -22.38 -0.15
N ILE A 125 -0.04 -21.45 -0.39
CA ILE A 125 0.20 -20.28 0.44
C ILE A 125 0.21 -19.01 -0.42
N ASN A 126 -0.41 -17.95 0.07
CA ASN A 126 -0.04 -16.60 -0.32
C ASN A 126 0.98 -16.14 0.74
N PRO A 127 2.27 -16.11 0.38
CA PRO A 127 3.37 -16.03 1.35
C PRO A 127 3.31 -14.76 2.19
N PRO A 128 4.09 -14.66 3.28
CA PRO A 128 4.21 -13.42 4.05
C PRO A 128 4.48 -12.22 3.14
N HIS A 129 3.57 -11.26 3.14
CA HIS A 129 3.63 -10.05 2.34
C HIS A 129 2.99 -8.88 3.10
N LEU A 130 3.15 -7.67 2.56
CA LEU A 130 2.45 -6.48 3.03
C LEU A 130 1.98 -5.61 1.87
N HIS A 131 0.94 -4.80 2.14
CA HIS A 131 0.47 -3.74 1.26
C HIS A 131 0.91 -2.39 1.82
N PRO A 132 1.88 -1.70 1.21
CA PRO A 132 2.42 -0.45 1.76
C PRO A 132 1.42 0.71 1.75
N ARG A 133 0.33 0.62 0.96
CA ARG A 133 -0.60 1.73 0.72
C ARG A 133 -2.07 1.38 0.95
N ALA A 134 -2.40 0.17 1.41
CA ALA A 134 -3.79 -0.21 1.62
C ALA A 134 -3.98 -1.15 2.82
N THR A 135 -5.11 -0.97 3.51
CA THR A 135 -5.71 -2.02 4.32
C THR A 135 -6.44 -2.98 3.40
N GLU A 136 -6.43 -4.26 3.74
CA GLU A 136 -7.15 -5.32 3.04
C GLU A 136 -8.26 -5.89 3.93
N ILE A 137 -9.40 -6.21 3.32
CA ILE A 137 -10.39 -7.13 3.90
C ILE A 137 -10.60 -8.30 2.94
N LEU A 138 -10.49 -9.52 3.45
CA LEU A 138 -10.62 -10.75 2.68
C LEU A 138 -11.85 -11.52 3.13
N VAL A 139 -12.62 -12.06 2.18
CA VAL A 139 -13.72 -13.02 2.39
C VAL A 139 -13.40 -14.34 1.70
N VAL A 140 -13.61 -15.45 2.40
CA VAL A 140 -13.44 -16.79 1.81
C VAL A 140 -14.69 -17.16 1.01
N LEU A 141 -14.49 -17.58 -0.23
CA LEU A 141 -15.56 -18.04 -1.12
C LEU A 141 -15.72 -19.56 -1.06
N GLU A 142 -14.61 -20.29 -0.98
CA GLU A 142 -14.56 -21.74 -0.90
C GLU A 142 -13.32 -22.24 -0.14
N GLY A 143 -13.40 -23.46 0.42
CA GLY A 143 -12.32 -24.07 1.18
C GLY A 143 -12.13 -23.47 2.59
N SER A 144 -10.95 -23.69 3.19
CA SER A 144 -10.63 -23.18 4.52
C SER A 144 -9.22 -22.59 4.53
N LEU A 145 -9.10 -21.34 4.98
CA LEU A 145 -7.83 -20.61 5.00
C LEU A 145 -7.40 -20.31 6.44
N TYR A 146 -6.20 -20.71 6.80
CA TYR A 146 -5.50 -20.16 7.96
C TYR A 146 -4.86 -18.83 7.56
N VAL A 147 -5.31 -17.75 8.18
CA VAL A 147 -4.84 -16.39 7.89
C VAL A 147 -4.31 -15.73 9.14
N GLY A 148 -3.43 -14.74 8.97
CA GLY A 148 -3.03 -13.89 10.08
C GLY A 148 -2.12 -12.74 9.67
N PHE A 149 -2.01 -11.76 10.57
CA PHE A 149 -1.02 -10.68 10.48
C PHE A 149 -0.21 -10.59 11.78
N VAL A 150 0.95 -9.96 11.69
CA VAL A 150 1.87 -9.73 12.81
C VAL A 150 1.85 -8.25 13.20
N THR A 151 1.63 -7.94 14.47
CA THR A 151 1.71 -6.56 14.98
C THR A 151 3.15 -6.03 14.91
N SER A 152 3.33 -4.71 14.93
CA SER A 152 4.65 -4.10 14.95
C SER A 152 5.36 -4.25 16.31
N ASN A 153 6.63 -3.83 16.36
CA ASN A 153 7.40 -3.75 17.58
C ASN A 153 6.67 -2.95 18.68
N PRO A 154 6.84 -3.32 19.96
CA PRO A 154 7.78 -4.33 20.46
C PRO A 154 7.22 -5.77 20.50
N GLU A 155 5.93 -5.97 20.27
CA GLU A 155 5.28 -7.26 20.52
C GLU A 155 5.56 -8.31 19.45
N ASN A 156 5.53 -7.91 18.17
CA ASN A 156 5.58 -8.85 17.05
C ASN A 156 4.57 -10.01 17.21
N ARG A 157 3.37 -9.69 17.68
CA ARG A 157 2.33 -10.66 18.05
C ARG A 157 1.53 -11.09 16.83
N LEU A 158 1.40 -12.40 16.65
CA LEU A 158 0.54 -12.97 15.62
C LEU A 158 -0.93 -12.89 16.04
N ILE A 159 -1.77 -12.35 15.16
CA ILE A 159 -3.23 -12.41 15.25
C ILE A 159 -3.71 -13.24 14.06
N SER A 160 -4.32 -14.39 14.34
CA SER A 160 -4.67 -15.38 13.31
C SER A 160 -6.00 -16.08 13.55
N LYS A 161 -6.60 -16.61 12.48
CA LYS A 161 -7.87 -17.36 12.49
C LYS A 161 -7.88 -18.38 11.34
N VAL A 162 -8.58 -19.50 11.50
CA VAL A 162 -9.02 -20.31 10.36
C VAL A 162 -10.40 -19.81 9.92
N LEU A 163 -10.49 -19.41 8.66
CA LEU A 163 -11.70 -18.92 8.00
C LEU A 163 -12.32 -20.04 7.15
N ASN A 164 -13.65 -20.07 7.11
CA ASN A 164 -14.47 -20.92 6.25
C ASN A 164 -15.29 -20.06 5.27
N PRO A 165 -15.99 -20.66 4.29
CA PRO A 165 -16.73 -19.89 3.30
C PRO A 165 -17.74 -18.93 3.95
N GLY A 166 -17.70 -17.66 3.56
CA GLY A 166 -18.49 -16.57 4.13
C GLY A 166 -17.83 -15.81 5.29
N ASP A 167 -16.76 -16.35 5.89
CA ASP A 167 -15.99 -15.64 6.91
C ASP A 167 -15.12 -14.55 6.29
N ALA A 168 -14.94 -13.44 7.02
CA ALA A 168 -14.09 -12.32 6.63
C ALA A 168 -13.00 -12.00 7.67
N PHE A 169 -11.88 -11.45 7.22
CA PHE A 169 -10.77 -11.03 8.08
C PHE A 169 -10.07 -9.78 7.52
N VAL A 170 -9.64 -8.89 8.40
CA VAL A 170 -9.02 -7.60 8.03
C VAL A 170 -7.52 -7.65 8.29
N PHE A 171 -6.73 -7.18 7.33
CA PHE A 171 -5.28 -6.99 7.44
C PHE A 171 -4.97 -5.48 7.42
N PRO A 172 -4.50 -4.89 8.54
CA PRO A 172 -4.19 -3.47 8.59
C PRO A 172 -3.05 -3.08 7.63
N VAL A 173 -3.14 -1.87 7.06
CA VAL A 173 -2.12 -1.32 6.15
C VAL A 173 -0.69 -1.50 6.67
N GLY A 174 0.19 -1.97 5.79
CA GLY A 174 1.62 -2.10 6.05
C GLY A 174 2.02 -3.23 7.00
N LEU A 175 1.08 -4.01 7.56
CA LEU A 175 1.43 -5.16 8.40
C LEU A 175 1.71 -6.41 7.56
N ILE A 176 2.75 -7.16 7.97
CA ILE A 176 3.06 -8.45 7.37
C ILE A 176 1.92 -9.42 7.69
N HIS A 177 1.37 -10.03 6.65
CA HIS A 177 0.29 -11.00 6.75
C HIS A 177 0.42 -12.10 5.69
N PHE A 178 -0.37 -13.15 5.84
CA PHE A 178 -0.33 -14.34 4.98
C PHE A 178 -1.67 -15.05 4.95
N GLN A 179 -1.84 -15.92 3.96
CA GLN A 179 -2.93 -16.89 3.90
C GLN A 179 -2.37 -18.26 3.52
N PHE A 180 -2.85 -19.31 4.20
CA PHE A 180 -2.46 -20.69 3.96
C PHE A 180 -3.71 -21.57 3.86
N ASN A 181 -3.85 -22.32 2.77
CA ASN A 181 -4.93 -23.27 2.61
C ASN A 181 -4.68 -24.51 3.45
N VAL A 182 -5.35 -24.62 4.60
CA VAL A 182 -5.22 -25.77 5.51
C VAL A 182 -6.01 -26.99 5.04
N GLY A 183 -6.86 -26.83 4.02
CA GLY A 183 -7.69 -27.90 3.48
C GLY A 183 -6.94 -28.79 2.48
N GLY A 184 -7.36 -30.06 2.41
CA GLY A 184 -6.91 -31.01 1.37
C GLY A 184 -7.56 -30.79 0.00
N LYS A 185 -8.27 -29.68 -0.21
CA LYS A 185 -8.95 -29.29 -1.46
C LYS A 185 -8.55 -27.87 -1.81
N SER A 186 -8.80 -27.45 -3.05
CA SER A 186 -8.62 -26.05 -3.44
C SER A 186 -9.46 -25.09 -2.60
N ALA A 187 -9.00 -23.86 -2.49
CA ALA A 187 -9.69 -22.78 -1.79
C ALA A 187 -9.63 -21.50 -2.63
N GLY A 188 -10.57 -20.59 -2.39
CA GLY A 188 -10.72 -19.35 -3.13
C GLY A 188 -11.18 -18.24 -2.22
N ALA A 189 -10.62 -17.05 -2.39
CA ALA A 189 -10.95 -15.87 -1.60
C ALA A 189 -10.98 -14.60 -2.45
N LEU A 190 -11.74 -13.61 -1.99
CA LEU A 190 -11.80 -12.28 -2.58
C LEU A 190 -11.36 -11.25 -1.55
N ALA A 191 -10.45 -10.37 -1.95
CA ALA A 191 -9.89 -9.30 -1.14
C ALA A 191 -10.26 -7.94 -1.73
N ALA A 192 -10.75 -7.03 -0.89
CA ALA A 192 -10.93 -5.62 -1.23
C ALA A 192 -9.87 -4.79 -0.50
N LEU A 193 -9.30 -3.81 -1.20
CA LEU A 193 -8.19 -3.00 -0.69
C LEU A 193 -8.54 -1.51 -0.76
N SER A 194 -8.09 -0.76 0.23
CA SER A 194 -8.36 0.68 0.38
C SER A 194 -7.40 1.60 -0.43
N SER A 195 -7.00 1.18 -1.64
CA SER A 195 -6.23 2.00 -2.58
C SER A 195 -6.46 1.50 -4.00
N GLN A 196 -6.44 2.39 -4.99
CA GLN A 196 -6.44 2.03 -6.41
C GLN A 196 -5.17 1.24 -6.80
N ASN A 197 -4.09 1.43 -6.05
CA ASN A 197 -2.81 0.74 -6.21
C ASN A 197 -2.21 0.42 -4.83
N PRO A 198 -2.63 -0.69 -4.21
CA PRO A 198 -2.16 -1.07 -2.87
C PRO A 198 -0.65 -1.33 -2.82
N GLY A 199 -0.09 -1.81 -3.94
CA GLY A 199 1.25 -2.41 -4.01
C GLY A 199 1.33 -3.70 -3.20
N ALA A 200 2.30 -4.56 -3.49
CA ALA A 200 2.55 -5.75 -2.69
C ALA A 200 4.06 -5.93 -2.53
N ALA A 201 4.49 -6.26 -1.32
CA ALA A 201 5.86 -6.63 -1.04
C ALA A 201 5.86 -8.03 -0.43
N ILE A 202 6.11 -9.05 -1.25
CA ILE A 202 6.36 -10.41 -0.76
C ILE A 202 7.72 -10.39 -0.06
N ILE A 203 7.72 -10.71 1.24
CA ILE A 203 8.86 -10.45 2.12
C ILE A 203 10.11 -11.21 1.65
N ALA A 204 9.95 -12.48 1.30
CA ALA A 204 11.09 -13.28 0.84
C ALA A 204 11.65 -12.78 -0.50
N ASN A 205 10.78 -12.42 -1.45
CA ASN A 205 11.18 -11.86 -2.75
C ASN A 205 11.92 -10.53 -2.57
N ALA A 206 11.41 -9.63 -1.73
CA ALA A 206 12.06 -8.34 -1.49
C ALA A 206 13.41 -8.48 -0.78
N VAL A 207 13.49 -9.35 0.25
CA VAL A 207 14.70 -9.51 1.07
C VAL A 207 15.77 -10.33 0.36
N PHE A 208 15.40 -11.45 -0.26
CA PHE A 208 16.36 -12.41 -0.82
C PHE A 208 16.40 -12.43 -2.34
N GLY A 209 15.35 -11.95 -3.04
CA GLY A 209 15.23 -11.97 -4.50
C GLY A 209 15.28 -10.59 -5.17
N SER A 210 15.69 -9.54 -4.46
CA SER A 210 15.82 -8.19 -5.03
C SER A 210 16.95 -8.10 -6.06
N GLU A 211 16.78 -7.19 -7.02
CA GLU A 211 17.77 -6.86 -8.04
C GLU A 211 18.04 -5.35 -8.07
N PRO A 212 19.28 -4.88 -7.83
CA PRO A 212 20.43 -5.69 -7.38
C PRO A 212 20.21 -6.26 -5.98
N SER A 213 20.82 -7.42 -5.69
CA SER A 213 20.66 -8.11 -4.41
C SER A 213 21.18 -7.28 -3.23
N ILE A 214 20.46 -7.36 -2.09
CA ILE A 214 20.94 -6.81 -0.81
C ILE A 214 22.27 -7.45 -0.45
N ASN A 215 23.21 -6.65 0.07
CA ASN A 215 24.51 -7.14 0.50
C ASN A 215 24.37 -8.29 1.50
N ALA A 216 25.01 -9.44 1.20
CA ALA A 216 24.88 -10.64 2.00
C ALA A 216 25.40 -10.50 3.44
N ASP A 217 26.37 -9.62 3.71
CA ASP A 217 26.85 -9.34 5.06
C ASP A 217 25.79 -8.57 5.89
N VAL A 218 25.02 -7.68 5.24
CA VAL A 218 23.88 -6.99 5.87
C VAL A 218 22.82 -8.00 6.30
N LEU A 219 22.42 -8.89 5.40
CA LEU A 219 21.42 -9.91 5.70
C LEU A 219 21.93 -10.93 6.72
N ALA A 220 23.20 -11.36 6.63
CA ALA A 220 23.78 -12.29 7.59
C ALA A 220 23.74 -11.71 9.01
N LYS A 221 24.08 -10.43 9.15
CA LYS A 221 24.01 -9.73 10.43
C LYS A 221 22.56 -9.53 10.90
N ALA A 222 21.65 -9.15 10.00
CA ALA A 222 20.24 -8.90 10.33
C ALA A 222 19.50 -10.19 10.76
N PHE A 223 19.72 -11.28 10.06
CA PHE A 223 19.11 -12.58 10.33
C PHE A 223 19.88 -13.43 11.35
N GLN A 224 21.08 -12.98 11.76
CA GLN A 224 21.94 -13.64 12.75
C GLN A 224 22.33 -15.07 12.33
N VAL A 225 22.64 -15.24 11.04
CA VAL A 225 23.03 -16.52 10.44
C VAL A 225 24.32 -16.37 9.66
N ASP A 226 24.94 -17.50 9.32
CA ASP A 226 26.11 -17.50 8.45
C ASP A 226 25.78 -16.98 7.05
N LYS A 227 26.76 -16.29 6.45
CA LYS A 227 26.68 -15.78 5.07
C LYS A 227 26.33 -16.87 4.05
N ASN A 228 26.72 -18.12 4.30
CA ASN A 228 26.38 -19.25 3.43
C ASN A 228 24.87 -19.53 3.39
N VAL A 229 24.15 -19.35 4.50
CA VAL A 229 22.68 -19.48 4.53
C VAL A 229 22.04 -18.38 3.70
N ILE A 230 22.53 -17.14 3.84
CA ILE A 230 22.06 -16.01 3.03
C ILE A 230 22.31 -16.25 1.54
N ASN A 231 23.53 -16.63 1.18
CA ASN A 231 23.89 -16.94 -0.20
C ASN A 231 23.03 -18.06 -0.78
N TYR A 232 22.65 -19.05 0.04
CA TYR A 232 21.71 -20.10 -0.36
C TYR A 232 20.30 -19.53 -0.61
N LEU A 233 19.79 -18.71 0.31
CA LEU A 233 18.47 -18.06 0.18
C LEU A 233 18.41 -17.13 -1.03
N GLN A 234 19.45 -16.33 -1.29
CA GLN A 234 19.53 -15.45 -2.46
C GLN A 234 19.62 -16.19 -3.79
N LYS A 235 20.06 -17.46 -3.77
CA LYS A 235 20.06 -18.33 -4.95
C LYS A 235 18.73 -19.06 -5.16
N GLN A 236 17.83 -19.05 -4.18
CA GLN A 236 16.52 -19.66 -4.36
C GLN A 236 15.69 -18.86 -5.36
N PHE A 237 14.81 -19.59 -6.05
CA PHE A 237 13.83 -18.96 -6.91
C PHE A 237 12.61 -18.54 -6.10
N TRP A 238 12.47 -17.24 -5.88
CA TRP A 238 11.35 -16.65 -5.14
C TRP A 238 10.21 -16.34 -6.10
N TRP A 239 9.17 -17.18 -6.08
CA TRP A 239 8.02 -17.05 -6.99
C TRP A 239 7.18 -15.80 -6.67
N ASP A 240 6.81 -15.05 -7.71
CA ASP A 240 5.77 -14.03 -7.60
C ASP A 240 4.44 -14.62 -8.03
N ASN A 241 3.50 -14.69 -7.09
CA ASN A 241 2.15 -15.20 -7.35
C ASN A 241 1.17 -14.09 -7.75
N ASN A 242 1.61 -12.83 -7.87
CA ASN A 242 0.78 -11.73 -8.35
C ASN A 242 0.77 -11.69 -9.89
N ASN A 243 -0.41 -11.89 -10.49
CA ASN A 243 -0.68 -11.73 -11.93
C ASN A 243 -1.57 -10.52 -12.22
#